data_AF-A0A924W9H1-F1
#
_entry.id   AF-A0A924W9H1-F1
#
_cell.length_a   1.000
_cell.length_b   1.000
_cell.length_c   1.000
_cell.angle_alpha   90.00
_cell.angle_beta   90.00
_cell.angle_gamma   90.00
#
_symmetry.space_group_name_H-M   'P 1'
#
loop_
_entity.id
_entity.type
_entity.pdbx_description
1 polymer ?
#
loop_
_entity_poly.entity_id
_entity_poly.type
_entity_poly.pdbx_seq_one_letter_code
_entity_poly.pdbx_strand_id
1 'polypeptide(L)'
;MIYNYSYGGRNLNQFPGGGLGCLIFLVLLVVGGYYILQGLYYLLLWAAPALLVLALIINWRVFPDTIKSWLKTLETNPLSALLSLALAVLVFPFFSLYIFLKAIGYRKMEQLRRQFGEPENPRESEGFVEFEELESTPKKGFDREGGELPEPPIEPEKQQPKKDQNPYDSLFN
;
A
#
# COMPACT_ATOMS: atom_id res chain seq x y z
N MET A 1 47.80 -0.82 26.96
CA MET A 1 47.29 -1.22 25.63
C MET A 1 46.61 -0.01 25.01
N ILE A 2 47.15 0.55 23.93
CA ILE A 2 46.56 1.71 23.23
C ILE A 2 45.98 1.16 21.93
N TYR A 3 44.67 1.29 21.76
CA TYR A 3 43.97 0.90 20.54
C TYR A 3 44.15 2.00 19.49
N ASN A 4 44.89 1.72 18.44
CA ASN A 4 44.93 2.56 17.25
C ASN A 4 43.70 2.23 16.38
N TYR A 5 42.72 3.12 16.38
CA TYR A 5 41.67 3.11 15.37
C TYR A 5 42.27 3.62 14.05
N SER A 6 42.68 2.68 13.20
CA SER A 6 42.97 2.96 11.80
C SER A 6 41.64 3.30 11.11
N TYR A 7 41.29 4.58 11.07
CA TYR A 7 40.26 5.07 10.17
C TYR A 7 40.79 4.85 8.75
N GLY A 8 40.32 3.78 8.11
CA GLY A 8 40.64 3.45 6.74
C GLY A 8 40.47 4.69 5.86
N GLY A 9 41.60 5.23 5.40
CA GLY A 9 41.64 6.35 4.49
C GLY A 9 40.96 5.98 3.19
N ARG A 10 39.66 6.29 3.08
CA ARG A 10 38.97 6.27 1.79
C ARG A 10 39.64 7.33 0.94
N ASN A 11 40.41 6.90 -0.06
CA ASN A 11 40.95 7.78 -1.07
C ASN A 11 39.77 8.50 -1.76
N LEU A 12 39.54 9.77 -1.38
CA LEU A 12 38.60 10.69 -2.04
C LEU A 12 38.91 10.92 -3.53
N ASN A 13 40.03 10.37 -4.02
CA ASN A 13 40.50 10.42 -5.40
C ASN A 13 40.00 9.27 -6.29
N GLN A 14 39.00 8.49 -5.85
CA GLN A 14 38.47 7.38 -6.65
C GLN A 14 37.55 7.83 -7.80
N PHE A 15 37.08 9.08 -7.79
CA PHE A 15 36.41 9.72 -8.94
C PHE A 15 37.42 10.46 -9.83
N PRO A 16 37.35 10.33 -11.17
CA PRO A 16 38.20 11.09 -12.08
C PRO A 16 38.01 12.60 -11.83
N GLY A 17 39.07 13.28 -11.40
CA GLY A 17 39.05 14.72 -11.08
C GLY A 17 38.76 15.09 -9.62
N GLY A 18 38.66 14.13 -8.68
CA GLY A 18 38.49 14.39 -7.25
C GLY A 18 37.22 15.18 -6.91
N GLY A 19 37.29 16.11 -5.96
CA GLY A 19 36.15 16.93 -5.53
C GLY A 19 35.54 17.80 -6.65
N LEU A 20 36.37 18.31 -7.57
CA LEU A 20 35.91 19.06 -8.74
C LEU A 20 35.21 18.15 -9.76
N GLY A 21 35.72 16.94 -9.96
CA GLY A 21 35.07 15.92 -10.80
C GLY A 21 33.67 15.55 -10.29
N CYS A 22 33.53 15.41 -8.96
CA CYS A 22 32.23 15.16 -8.33
C CYS A 22 31.23 16.31 -8.56
N LEU A 23 31.68 17.57 -8.42
CA LEU A 23 30.84 18.74 -8.70
C LEU A 23 30.41 18.79 -10.17
N ILE A 24 31.34 18.59 -11.11
CA ILE A 24 31.01 18.59 -12.55
C ILE A 24 30.04 17.47 -12.88
N PHE A 25 30.24 16.26 -12.34
CA PHE A 25 29.32 15.14 -12.54
C PHE A 25 27.93 15.42 -11.98
N LEU A 26 27.83 16.02 -10.78
CA LEU A 26 26.55 16.42 -10.20
C LEU A 26 25.83 17.43 -11.09
N VAL A 27 26.55 18.45 -11.57
CA VAL A 27 25.99 19.44 -12.50
C VAL A 27 25.50 18.78 -13.77
N LEU A 28 26.28 17.87 -14.37
CA LEU A 28 25.87 17.13 -15.56
C LEU A 28 24.65 16.24 -15.31
N LEU A 29 24.55 15.59 -14.14
CA LEU A 29 23.39 14.79 -13.76
C LEU A 29 22.14 15.67 -13.64
N VAL A 30 22.24 16.82 -12.95
CA VAL A 30 21.11 17.75 -12.80
C VAL A 30 20.68 18.33 -14.15
N VAL A 31 21.63 18.75 -14.99
CA VAL A 31 21.34 19.29 -16.33
C VAL A 31 20.76 18.21 -17.24
N GLY A 32 21.34 17.02 -17.26
CA GLY A 32 20.83 15.89 -18.03
C GLY A 32 19.43 15.48 -17.58
N GLY A 33 19.22 15.37 -16.26
CA GLY A 33 17.93 15.09 -15.65
C GLY A 33 16.88 16.16 -15.97
N TYR A 34 17.28 17.44 -15.96
CA TYR A 34 16.41 18.55 -16.37
C TYR A 34 15.93 18.40 -17.81
N TYR A 35 16.82 18.10 -18.77
CA TYR A 35 16.41 17.89 -20.16
C TYR A 35 15.54 16.65 -20.34
N ILE A 36 15.79 15.56 -19.61
CA ILE A 36 14.92 14.36 -19.63
C ILE A 36 13.53 14.70 -19.09
N LEU A 37 13.45 15.35 -17.93
CA LEU A 37 12.19 15.76 -17.32
C LEU A 37 11.44 16.76 -18.20
N GLN A 38 12.15 17.71 -18.81
CA GLN A 38 11.58 18.66 -19.76
C GLN A 38 11.03 17.94 -21.00
N GLY A 39 11.78 17.00 -21.58
CA GLY A 39 11.31 16.17 -22.69
C GLY A 39 10.06 15.36 -22.34
N LEU A 40 10.07 14.71 -21.17
CA LEU A 40 8.92 13.97 -20.66
C LEU A 40 7.72 14.89 -20.41
N TYR A 41 7.95 16.10 -19.86
CA TYR A 41 6.91 17.10 -19.65
C TYR A 41 6.27 17.51 -20.97
N TYR A 42 7.05 17.81 -22.00
CA TYR A 42 6.51 18.19 -23.32
C TYR A 42 5.74 17.04 -23.98
N LEU A 43 6.26 15.82 -23.89
CA LEU A 43 5.56 14.63 -24.38
C LEU A 43 4.23 14.46 -23.64
N LEU A 44 4.24 14.61 -22.32
CA LEU A 44 3.04 14.50 -21.50
C LEU A 44 2.06 15.65 -21.74
N LEU A 45 2.55 16.87 -22.02
CA LEU A 45 1.74 18.03 -22.40
C LEU A 45 1.02 17.80 -23.72
N TRP A 46 1.71 17.23 -24.70
CA TRP A 46 1.11 16.84 -25.97
C TRP A 46 0.10 15.69 -25.81
N ALA A 47 0.39 14.71 -24.94
CA ALA A 47 -0.51 13.61 -24.62
C ALA A 47 -1.68 14.02 -23.69
N ALA A 48 -1.55 15.11 -22.93
CA ALA A 48 -2.51 15.55 -21.93
C ALA A 48 -3.95 15.69 -22.45
N PRO A 49 -4.23 16.34 -23.60
CA PRO A 49 -5.59 16.40 -24.13
C PRO A 49 -6.14 15.00 -24.43
N ALA A 50 -5.33 14.11 -25.01
CA ALA A 50 -5.76 12.74 -25.31
C ALA A 50 -6.04 11.95 -24.02
N LEU A 51 -5.21 12.10 -22.99
CA LEU A 51 -5.40 11.47 -21.68
C LEU A 51 -6.68 11.93 -21.00
N LEU A 52 -7.02 13.23 -21.06
CA LEU A 52 -8.27 13.74 -20.50
C LEU A 52 -9.49 13.18 -21.23
N VAL A 53 -9.47 13.16 -22.57
CA VAL A 53 -10.56 12.59 -23.37
C VAL A 53 -10.72 11.11 -23.04
N LEU A 54 -9.62 10.36 -22.96
CA LEU A 54 -9.65 8.95 -22.64
C LEU A 54 -10.17 8.70 -21.22
N ALA A 55 -9.80 9.53 -20.25
CA ALA A 55 -10.33 9.47 -18.89
C ALA A 55 -11.86 9.66 -18.87
N LEU A 56 -12.36 10.63 -19.65
CA LEU A 56 -13.79 10.90 -19.83
C LEU A 56 -14.55 9.70 -20.40
N ILE A 57 -13.95 9.04 -21.41
CA ILE A 57 -14.53 7.85 -22.05
C ILE A 57 -14.54 6.66 -21.08
N ILE A 58 -13.48 6.47 -20.29
CA ILE A 58 -13.37 5.35 -19.33
C ILE A 58 -14.37 5.52 -18.19
N ASN A 59 -14.43 6.71 -17.59
CA ASN A 59 -15.37 6.99 -16.51
C ASN A 59 -15.62 8.50 -16.41
N TRP A 60 -16.74 8.94 -17.00
CA TRP A 60 -17.19 10.33 -16.96
C TRP A 60 -17.36 10.89 -15.53
N ARG A 61 -17.66 10.04 -14.54
CA ARG A 61 -17.91 10.48 -13.15
C ARG A 61 -16.67 11.06 -12.46
N VAL A 62 -15.48 10.73 -12.95
CA VAL A 62 -14.21 11.16 -12.34
C VAL A 62 -14.07 12.69 -12.30
N PHE A 63 -14.55 13.38 -13.33
CA PHE A 63 -14.51 14.84 -13.40
C PHE A 63 -15.40 15.52 -12.35
N PRO A 64 -16.74 15.30 -12.34
CA PRO A 64 -17.61 15.90 -11.34
C PRO A 64 -17.28 15.45 -9.92
N ASP A 65 -16.81 14.21 -9.72
CA ASP A 65 -16.37 13.75 -8.40
C ASP A 65 -15.12 14.50 -7.93
N THR A 66 -14.18 14.78 -8.83
CA THR A 66 -12.99 15.56 -8.51
C THR A 66 -13.36 17.01 -8.19
N ILE A 67 -14.24 17.65 -8.98
CA ILE A 67 -14.74 19.00 -8.70
C ILE A 67 -15.48 19.04 -7.37
N LYS A 68 -16.37 18.07 -7.11
CA LYS A 68 -17.10 17.96 -5.84
C LYS A 68 -16.16 17.78 -4.66
N SER A 69 -15.10 16.98 -4.82
CA SER A 69 -14.08 16.82 -3.77
C SER A 69 -13.35 18.13 -3.49
N TRP A 70 -13.02 18.90 -4.53
CA TRP A 70 -12.40 20.22 -4.39
C TRP A 70 -13.32 21.25 -3.74
N LEU A 71 -14.61 21.27 -4.08
CA LEU A 71 -15.58 22.16 -3.43
C LEU A 71 -15.66 21.87 -1.93
N LYS A 72 -15.71 20.60 -1.53
CA LYS A 72 -15.64 20.21 -0.11
C LYS A 72 -14.33 20.62 0.54
N THR A 73 -13.20 20.48 -0.15
CA THR A 73 -11.91 20.99 0.34
C THR A 73 -11.91 22.51 0.46
N LEU A 74 -12.55 23.23 -0.45
CA LEU A 74 -12.64 24.69 -0.42
C LEU A 74 -13.47 25.18 0.79
N GLU A 75 -14.55 24.48 1.12
CA GLU A 75 -15.38 24.75 2.30
C GLU A 75 -14.63 24.49 3.62
N THR A 76 -13.84 23.43 3.68
CA THR A 76 -13.12 23.02 4.90
C THR A 76 -11.77 23.72 5.09
N ASN A 77 -11.05 23.96 3.99
CA ASN A 77 -9.75 24.62 3.97
C ASN A 77 -9.53 25.31 2.61
N PRO A 78 -9.88 26.61 2.51
CA PRO A 78 -9.85 27.30 1.24
C PRO A 78 -8.43 27.50 0.70
N LEU A 79 -7.43 27.64 1.59
CA LEU A 79 -6.04 27.85 1.20
C LEU A 79 -5.47 26.61 0.50
N SER A 80 -5.74 25.41 1.04
CA SER A 80 -5.27 24.16 0.44
C SER A 80 -5.94 23.88 -0.90
N ALA A 81 -7.23 24.19 -1.04
CA ALA A 81 -7.95 24.08 -2.30
C ALA A 81 -7.37 25.00 -3.38
N LEU A 82 -7.08 26.26 -3.03
CA LEU A 82 -6.48 27.22 -3.95
C LEU A 82 -5.08 26.79 -4.40
N LEU A 83 -4.26 26.29 -3.46
CA LEU A 83 -2.93 25.77 -3.77
C LEU A 83 -3.01 24.56 -4.72
N SER A 84 -3.96 23.67 -4.47
CA SER A 84 -4.20 22.49 -5.31
C SER A 84 -4.65 22.88 -6.72
N LEU A 85 -5.52 23.88 -6.84
CA LEU A 85 -5.95 24.44 -8.13
C LEU A 85 -4.75 25.04 -8.88
N ALA A 86 -3.96 25.88 -8.21
CA ALA A 86 -2.77 26.49 -8.80
C ALA A 86 -1.77 25.43 -9.28
N LEU A 87 -1.55 24.38 -8.49
CA LEU A 87 -0.66 23.28 -8.83
C LEU A 87 -1.21 22.43 -9.99
N ALA A 88 -2.53 22.22 -10.04
CA ALA A 88 -3.17 21.53 -11.16
C ALA A 88 -3.07 22.31 -12.48
N VAL A 89 -3.10 23.64 -12.44
CA VAL A 89 -2.92 24.47 -13.64
C VAL A 89 -1.44 24.52 -14.05
N LEU A 90 -0.53 24.75 -13.10
CA LEU A 90 0.92 24.84 -13.36
C LEU A 90 1.48 23.51 -13.87
N VAL A 91 0.99 22.40 -13.30
CA VAL A 91 1.46 21.04 -13.57
C VAL A 91 0.36 20.23 -14.28
N PHE A 92 -0.39 20.89 -15.17
CA PHE A 92 -1.51 20.33 -15.93
C PHE A 92 -1.25 18.97 -16.61
N PRO A 93 -0.13 18.71 -17.29
CA PRO A 93 0.07 17.40 -17.93
C PRO A 93 0.09 16.24 -16.93
N PHE A 94 0.68 16.44 -15.75
CA PHE A 94 0.64 15.44 -14.70
C PHE A 94 -0.74 15.35 -14.06
N PHE A 95 -1.47 16.46 -13.94
CA PHE A 95 -2.86 16.43 -13.50
C PHE A 95 -3.74 15.61 -14.45
N SER A 96 -3.56 15.76 -15.77
CA SER A 96 -4.26 14.95 -16.78
C SER A 96 -3.93 13.46 -16.64
N LEU A 97 -2.65 13.12 -16.48
CA LEU A 97 -2.23 11.75 -16.20
C LEU A 97 -2.84 11.20 -14.91
N TYR A 98 -2.89 12.00 -13.84
CA TYR A 98 -3.53 11.63 -12.58
C TYR A 98 -5.02 11.32 -12.76
N ILE A 99 -5.76 12.18 -13.48
CA ILE A 99 -7.19 11.98 -13.76
C ILE A 99 -7.41 10.70 -14.57
N PHE A 100 -6.56 10.44 -15.57
CA PHE A 100 -6.61 9.22 -16.36
C PHE A 100 -6.37 7.96 -15.52
N LEU A 101 -5.33 7.95 -14.69
CA LEU A 101 -5.03 6.85 -13.78
C LEU A 101 -6.18 6.62 -12.77
N LYS A 102 -6.75 7.70 -12.23
CA LYS A 102 -7.91 7.67 -11.33
C LYS A 102 -9.13 7.05 -12.04
N ALA A 103 -9.36 7.37 -13.31
CA ALA A 103 -10.45 6.79 -14.10
C ALA A 103 -10.29 5.27 -14.31
N ILE A 104 -9.07 4.83 -14.66
CA ILE A 104 -8.76 3.39 -14.75
C ILE A 104 -8.97 2.71 -13.39
N GLY A 105 -8.47 3.33 -12.32
CA GLY A 105 -8.61 2.83 -10.96
C GLY A 105 -10.08 2.63 -10.57
N TYR A 106 -10.94 3.62 -10.82
CA TYR A 106 -12.37 3.53 -10.52
C TYR A 106 -13.06 2.41 -11.30
N ARG A 107 -12.77 2.29 -12.60
CA ARG A 107 -13.34 1.20 -13.41
C ARG A 107 -12.92 -0.17 -12.88
N LYS A 108 -11.64 -0.31 -12.50
CA LYS A 108 -11.13 -1.55 -11.92
C LYS A 108 -11.76 -1.85 -10.56
N MET A 109 -11.87 -0.85 -9.69
CA MET A 109 -12.54 -1.00 -8.38
C MET A 109 -14.01 -1.39 -8.52
N GLU A 110 -14.72 -0.85 -9.51
CA GLU A 110 -16.10 -1.23 -9.78
C GLU A 110 -16.21 -2.69 -10.27
N GLN A 111 -15.26 -3.15 -11.09
CA GLN A 111 -15.20 -4.56 -11.50
C GLN A 111 -14.93 -5.49 -10.30
N LEU A 112 -14.01 -5.10 -9.41
CA LEU A 112 -13.74 -5.86 -8.19
C LEU A 112 -14.97 -5.89 -7.27
N ARG A 113 -15.65 -4.76 -7.06
CA ARG A 113 -16.91 -4.68 -6.30
C ARG A 113 -17.97 -5.64 -6.82
N ARG A 114 -18.08 -5.78 -8.14
CA ARG A 114 -19.03 -6.71 -8.77
C ARG A 114 -18.64 -8.18 -8.62
N GLN A 115 -17.34 -8.48 -8.48
CA GLN A 115 -16.83 -9.85 -8.37
C GLN A 115 -16.73 -10.34 -6.91
N PHE A 116 -16.40 -9.45 -5.97
CA PHE A 116 -16.08 -9.78 -4.59
C PHE A 116 -17.06 -9.19 -3.56
N GLY A 117 -18.11 -8.48 -4.01
CA GLY A 117 -19.01 -7.75 -3.12
C GLY A 117 -18.49 -6.36 -2.75
N GLU A 118 -19.30 -5.56 -2.07
CA GLU A 118 -18.86 -4.24 -1.60
C GLU A 118 -17.66 -4.40 -0.65
N PRO A 119 -16.54 -3.67 -0.86
CA PRO A 119 -15.49 -3.60 0.12
C PRO A 119 -16.09 -2.98 1.36
N GLU A 120 -16.06 -3.73 2.45
CA GLU A 120 -16.45 -3.29 3.78
C GLU A 120 -15.80 -1.93 4.04
N ASN A 121 -16.63 -0.90 4.12
CA ASN A 121 -16.19 0.47 4.27
C ASN A 121 -15.54 0.54 5.66
N PRO A 122 -14.26 0.91 5.83
CA PRO A 122 -13.63 0.92 7.15
C PRO A 122 -14.29 1.89 8.15
N ARG A 123 -15.18 2.75 7.65
CA ARG A 123 -15.99 3.69 8.44
C ARG A 123 -17.35 3.11 8.86
N GLU A 124 -17.79 2.01 8.25
CA GLU A 124 -19.02 1.29 8.62
C GLU A 124 -18.69 0.00 9.40
N SER A 125 -17.46 -0.53 9.29
CA SER A 125 -16.95 -1.69 10.03
C SER A 125 -16.63 -1.41 11.51
N GLU A 126 -17.18 -0.34 12.10
CA GLU A 126 -17.26 -0.19 13.56
C GLU A 126 -18.54 -0.84 14.12
N GLY A 127 -19.44 -1.32 13.25
CA GLY A 127 -20.59 -2.16 13.61
C GLY A 127 -20.27 -3.63 13.39
N PHE A 128 -20.44 -4.43 14.44
CA PHE A 128 -20.29 -5.88 14.52
C PHE A 128 -20.63 -6.63 13.23
N VAL A 129 -19.69 -7.45 12.74
CA VAL A 129 -19.95 -8.46 11.71
C VAL A 129 -20.92 -9.48 12.30
N GLU A 130 -22.10 -9.63 11.71
CA GLU A 130 -23.09 -10.62 12.12
C GLU A 130 -22.57 -12.01 11.74
N PHE A 131 -22.24 -12.82 12.74
CA PHE A 131 -21.82 -14.20 12.53
C PHE A 131 -23.02 -15.01 12.03
N GLU A 132 -22.83 -15.75 10.94
CA GLU A 132 -23.79 -16.76 10.52
C GLU A 132 -23.76 -17.90 11.55
N GLU A 133 -24.75 -17.94 12.44
CA GLU A 133 -24.92 -19.03 13.42
C GLU A 133 -25.27 -20.31 12.67
N LEU A 134 -24.27 -21.18 12.45
CA LEU A 134 -24.50 -22.52 11.93
C LEU A 134 -25.29 -23.32 12.97
N GLU A 135 -26.55 -23.64 12.66
CA GLU A 135 -27.37 -24.54 13.47
C GLU A 135 -26.70 -25.92 13.53
N SER A 136 -26.01 -26.21 14.63
CA SER A 136 -25.47 -27.54 14.90
C SER A 136 -26.65 -28.48 15.13
N THR A 137 -27.02 -29.26 14.12
CA THR A 137 -28.04 -30.29 14.28
C THR A 137 -27.43 -31.43 15.12
N PRO A 138 -27.88 -31.69 16.36
CA PRO A 138 -27.39 -32.84 17.11
C PRO A 138 -27.84 -34.10 16.39
N LYS A 139 -26.88 -34.97 16.05
CA LYS A 139 -27.11 -36.24 15.37
C LYS A 139 -27.96 -37.13 16.29
N LYS A 140 -29.27 -37.21 16.04
CA LYS A 140 -30.20 -38.08 16.77
C LYS A 140 -29.84 -39.54 16.56
N GLY A 141 -29.61 -40.25 17.66
CA GLY A 141 -29.94 -41.66 17.88
C GLY A 141 -29.13 -42.71 17.13
N PHE A 142 -28.17 -43.32 17.82
CA PHE A 142 -27.97 -44.76 17.68
C PHE A 142 -28.31 -45.39 19.03
N ASP A 143 -29.53 -45.90 19.14
CA ASP A 143 -29.92 -46.84 20.18
C ASP A 143 -29.11 -48.11 19.98
N ARG A 144 -28.26 -48.46 20.95
CA ARG A 144 -27.77 -49.84 21.12
C ARG A 144 -27.70 -50.19 22.59
N GLU A 145 -28.35 -51.31 22.87
CA GLU A 145 -28.49 -52.01 24.14
C GLU A 145 -27.15 -52.29 24.82
N GLY A 146 -27.22 -52.59 26.12
CA GLY A 146 -26.09 -52.73 27.03
C GLY A 146 -24.86 -53.45 26.47
N GLY A 147 -23.71 -52.82 26.69
CA GLY A 147 -22.39 -53.38 26.49
C GLY A 147 -21.42 -52.50 27.27
N GLU A 148 -20.73 -53.11 28.24
CA GLU A 148 -19.71 -52.47 29.06
C GLU A 148 -18.68 -51.78 28.14
N LEU A 149 -18.39 -50.50 28.43
CA LEU A 149 -17.31 -49.78 27.77
C LEU A 149 -16.01 -50.55 28.02
N PRO A 150 -15.26 -50.98 26.99
CA PRO A 150 -13.94 -51.57 27.22
C PRO A 150 -13.04 -50.49 27.85
N GLU A 151 -12.44 -50.83 29.00
CA GLU A 151 -11.49 -49.94 29.67
C GLU A 151 -10.36 -49.55 28.70
N PRO A 152 -10.00 -48.26 28.63
CA PRO A 152 -8.91 -47.82 27.77
C PRO A 152 -7.61 -48.52 28.19
N PRO A 153 -6.79 -49.04 27.25
CA PRO A 153 -5.51 -49.64 27.58
C PRO A 153 -4.63 -48.65 28.36
N ILE A 154 -4.07 -49.10 29.47
CA ILE A 154 -3.13 -48.31 30.29
C ILE A 154 -1.88 -48.04 29.44
N GLU A 155 -1.75 -46.82 28.92
CA GLU A 155 -0.56 -46.40 28.16
C GLU A 155 0.61 -46.24 29.16
N PRO A 156 1.79 -46.84 28.92
CA PRO A 156 2.90 -46.77 29.85
C PRO A 156 3.38 -45.32 30.00
N GLU A 157 3.62 -44.93 31.25
CA GLU A 157 4.04 -43.59 31.67
C GLU A 157 5.26 -43.11 30.86
N LYS A 158 5.03 -42.20 29.91
CA LYS A 158 6.10 -41.54 29.16
C LYS A 158 6.85 -40.64 30.12
N GLN A 159 8.10 -41.00 30.39
CA GLN A 159 9.06 -40.29 31.21
C GLN A 159 9.09 -38.80 30.86
N GLN A 160 8.80 -37.93 31.83
CA GLN A 160 8.89 -36.48 31.68
C GLN A 160 10.37 -36.06 31.51
N PRO A 161 10.75 -35.39 30.41
CA PRO A 161 12.04 -34.70 30.34
C PRO A 161 12.00 -33.45 31.24
N LYS A 162 13.10 -33.21 31.93
CA LYS A 162 13.29 -32.16 32.94
C LYS A 162 12.76 -30.78 32.51
N LYS A 163 12.02 -30.19 33.44
CA LYS A 163 11.66 -28.77 33.56
C LYS A 163 12.94 -27.93 33.57
N ASP A 164 13.33 -27.39 32.41
CA ASP A 164 14.06 -26.13 32.28
C ASP A 164 14.14 -25.72 30.80
N GLN A 165 13.78 -24.47 30.53
CA GLN A 165 13.77 -23.73 29.25
C GLN A 165 12.48 -23.86 28.43
N ASN A 166 11.48 -23.06 28.81
CA ASN A 166 10.39 -22.70 27.92
C ASN A 166 10.91 -21.65 26.91
N PRO A 167 10.96 -21.94 25.60
CA PRO A 167 11.57 -21.07 24.60
C PRO A 167 10.85 -19.73 24.36
N TYR A 168 9.73 -19.49 25.04
CA TYR A 168 8.96 -18.24 24.95
C TYR A 168 9.34 -17.19 26.01
N ASP A 169 10.10 -17.56 27.03
CA ASP A 169 10.49 -16.64 28.12
C ASP A 169 11.45 -15.52 27.66
N SER A 170 12.14 -15.70 26.52
CA SER A 170 13.09 -14.73 25.96
C SER A 170 12.45 -13.65 25.07
N LEU A 171 11.14 -13.72 24.82
CA LEU A 171 10.46 -12.82 23.87
C LEU A 171 9.94 -11.52 24.49
N PHE A 172 9.98 -11.39 25.82
CA PHE A 172 9.37 -10.27 26.53
C PHE A 172 10.32 -9.56 27.50
N ASN A 173 11.63 -9.82 27.40
CA ASN A 173 12.67 -9.21 28.23
C ASN A 173 13.51 -8.21 27.44
#